data_AF-A0A6F9ZZ58-F1
#
_entry.id   AF-A0A6F9ZZ58-F1
#
_cell.length_a   1.000
_cell.length_b   1.000
_cell.length_c   1.000
_cell.angle_alpha   90.00
_cell.angle_beta   90.00
_cell.angle_gamma   90.00
#
_symmetry.space_group_name_H-M   'P 1'
#
loop_
_entity.id
_entity.type
_entity.pdbx_description
1 polymer ?
#
loop_
_entity_poly.entity_id
_entity_poly.type
_entity_poly.pdbx_seq_one_letter_code
_entity_poly.pdbx_strand_id
1 'polypeptide(L)'
;MPLVASAQFTNPFESGKKAVEQVGGAAKIAEGEQNINVIVGRIINIVLGFLGIVLLFYFLYGGFKWMTSGGSEEGVKEAQTMIRNAVIGLVIVMASYALSNFVLTQLARVTTGT
;
A
#
# COMPACT_ATOMS: atom_id res chain seq x y z
N MET A 1 23.78 -35.29 -22.05
CA MET A 1 22.99 -34.44 -22.97
C MET A 1 21.54 -34.52 -22.52
N PRO A 2 20.67 -33.50 -22.59
CA PRO A 2 20.81 -32.07 -22.89
C PRO A 2 20.40 -31.22 -21.66
N LEU A 3 20.95 -30.03 -21.43
CA LEU A 3 20.38 -28.77 -21.94
C LEU A 3 18.88 -28.62 -21.67
N VAL A 4 18.47 -28.48 -20.40
CA VAL A 4 17.42 -27.53 -19.99
C VAL A 4 17.55 -27.20 -18.50
N ALA A 5 18.72 -26.63 -18.16
CA ALA A 5 18.70 -25.42 -17.34
C ALA A 5 18.13 -24.29 -18.22
N SER A 6 16.92 -24.50 -18.76
CA SER A 6 16.11 -23.42 -19.26
C SER A 6 16.03 -22.49 -18.09
N ALA A 7 16.68 -21.35 -18.26
CA ALA A 7 16.21 -20.08 -17.77
C ALA A 7 14.90 -20.31 -17.03
N GLN A 8 14.95 -20.23 -15.69
CA GLN A 8 13.78 -19.75 -14.99
C GLN A 8 13.54 -18.36 -15.59
N PHE A 9 12.84 -18.33 -16.72
CA PHE A 9 11.78 -17.39 -16.95
C PHE A 9 10.86 -17.61 -15.74
N THR A 10 11.29 -17.09 -14.59
CA THR A 10 10.43 -16.76 -13.49
C THR A 10 9.56 -15.70 -14.12
N ASN A 11 8.44 -16.17 -14.68
CA ASN A 11 7.60 -15.35 -15.50
C ASN A 11 7.25 -14.14 -14.61
N PRO A 12 7.51 -12.90 -15.04
CA PRO A 12 7.26 -11.72 -14.20
C PRO A 12 5.80 -11.65 -13.74
N PHE A 13 4.90 -12.33 -14.45
CA PHE A 13 3.52 -12.58 -14.05
C PHE A 13 3.36 -13.51 -12.85
N GLU A 14 4.17 -14.55 -12.67
CA GLU A 14 4.17 -15.36 -11.44
C GLU A 14 4.73 -14.57 -10.26
N SER A 15 5.78 -13.77 -10.48
CA SER A 15 6.31 -12.85 -9.47
C SER A 15 5.26 -11.79 -9.08
N GLY A 16 4.52 -11.27 -10.06
CA GLY A 16 3.39 -10.36 -9.84
C GLY A 16 2.23 -11.03 -9.10
N LYS A 17 1.87 -12.27 -9.46
CA LYS A 17 0.85 -13.05 -8.75
C LYS A 17 1.27 -13.31 -7.31
N LYS A 18 2.53 -13.64 -7.06
CA LYS A 18 3.07 -13.84 -5.70
C LYS A 18 3.12 -12.53 -4.91
N ALA A 19 3.47 -11.40 -5.52
CA ALA A 19 3.40 -10.10 -4.85
C ALA A 19 1.96 -9.73 -4.46
N VAL A 20 1.00 -9.97 -5.35
CA VAL A 20 -0.44 -9.78 -5.08
C VAL A 20 -0.95 -10.76 -4.02
N GLU A 21 -0.49 -12.02 -4.04
CA GLU A 21 -0.85 -13.06 -3.08
C GLU A 21 -0.16 -12.86 -1.72
N GLN A 22 1.02 -12.24 -1.67
CA GLN A 22 1.74 -11.91 -0.44
C GLN A 22 1.18 -10.64 0.21
N VAL A 23 0.71 -9.67 -0.60
CA VAL A 23 -0.13 -8.55 -0.12
C VAL A 23 -1.51 -9.05 0.32
N GLY A 24 -2.08 -10.03 -0.38
CA GLY A 24 -3.30 -10.74 0.04
C GLY A 24 -3.10 -11.64 1.27
N GLY A 25 -1.88 -12.16 1.46
CA GLY A 25 -1.48 -13.05 2.54
C GLY A 25 -1.11 -12.31 3.82
N ALA A 26 -0.54 -11.10 3.71
CA ALA A 26 -0.41 -10.16 4.83
C ALA A 26 -1.78 -9.80 5.44
N ALA A 27 -2.86 -9.87 4.64
CA ALA A 27 -4.23 -9.77 5.11
C ALA A 27 -4.73 -11.05 5.81
N LYS A 28 -4.13 -12.21 5.53
CA LYS A 28 -4.47 -13.52 6.11
C LYS A 28 -3.69 -13.91 7.37
N ILE A 29 -2.57 -13.24 7.69
CA ILE A 29 -1.83 -13.50 8.95
C ILE A 29 -2.64 -13.06 10.20
N ALA A 30 -3.83 -12.47 10.02
CA ALA A 30 -4.80 -12.17 11.07
C ALA A 30 -5.81 -13.31 11.38
N GLU A 31 -5.58 -14.53 10.90
CA GLU A 31 -6.55 -15.65 11.03
C GLU A 31 -6.50 -16.40 12.38
N GLY A 32 -5.56 -16.11 13.28
CA GLY A 32 -5.32 -16.95 14.47
C GLY A 32 -6.26 -16.74 15.68
N GLU A 33 -6.69 -15.51 15.96
CA GLU A 33 -7.48 -15.24 17.17
C GLU A 33 -8.67 -14.32 16.88
N GLN A 34 -9.86 -14.94 16.83
CA GLN A 34 -11.20 -14.36 17.00
C GLN A 34 -11.78 -13.54 15.83
N ASN A 35 -12.54 -14.22 14.96
CA ASN A 35 -13.55 -13.84 13.93
C ASN A 35 -13.78 -12.35 13.54
N ILE A 36 -13.75 -11.41 14.47
CA ILE A 36 -13.82 -9.96 14.23
C ILE A 36 -12.58 -9.47 13.45
N ASN A 37 -11.40 -9.98 13.77
CA ASN A 37 -10.14 -9.56 13.15
C ASN A 37 -10.10 -9.88 11.65
N VAL A 38 -10.73 -10.97 11.23
CA VAL A 38 -10.81 -11.38 9.82
C VAL A 38 -11.76 -10.48 9.02
N ILE A 39 -12.91 -10.11 9.60
CA ILE A 39 -13.87 -9.19 8.97
C ILE A 39 -13.24 -7.80 8.82
N VAL A 40 -12.61 -7.31 9.88
CA VAL A 40 -11.90 -6.02 9.89
C VAL A 40 -10.74 -6.04 8.89
N GLY A 41 -9.93 -7.10 8.88
CA GLY A 41 -8.83 -7.28 7.92
C GLY A 41 -9.31 -7.28 6.46
N ARG A 42 -10.45 -7.90 6.17
CA ARG A 42 -11.06 -7.89 4.82
C ARG A 42 -11.52 -6.50 4.41
N ILE A 43 -12.17 -5.76 5.31
CA ILE A 43 -12.60 -4.38 5.07
C ILE A 43 -11.37 -3.49 4.85
N ILE A 44 -10.35 -3.61 5.70
CA ILE A 44 -9.09 -2.88 5.55
C ILE A 44 -8.46 -3.18 4.19
N ASN A 45 -8.39 -4.43 3.76
CA ASN A 45 -7.78 -4.78 2.47
C ASN A 45 -8.54 -4.17 1.27
N ILE A 46 -9.88 -4.21 1.29
CA ILE A 46 -10.73 -3.58 0.27
C ILE A 46 -10.53 -2.06 0.28
N VAL A 47 -10.53 -1.45 1.47
CA VAL A 47 -10.35 0.00 1.63
C VAL A 47 -8.96 0.40 1.16
N LEU A 48 -7.88 -0.31 1.54
CA LEU A 48 -6.51 -0.02 1.12
C LEU A 48 -6.33 -0.17 -0.39
N GLY A 49 -6.93 -1.19 -1.01
CA GLY A 49 -6.91 -1.37 -2.46
C GLY A 49 -7.60 -0.22 -3.19
N PHE A 50 -8.78 0.18 -2.71
CA PHE A 50 -9.51 1.33 -3.25
C PHE A 50 -8.74 2.65 -3.02
N LEU A 51 -8.18 2.84 -1.83
CA LEU A 51 -7.40 4.03 -1.47
C LEU A 51 -6.14 4.17 -2.32
N GLY A 52 -5.46 3.06 -2.62
CA GLY A 52 -4.29 3.04 -3.49
C GLY A 52 -4.61 3.50 -4.91
N ILE A 53 -5.73 3.05 -5.48
CA ILE A 53 -6.22 3.51 -6.78
C ILE A 53 -6.57 4.99 -6.75
N VAL A 54 -7.29 5.46 -5.71
CA VAL A 54 -7.65 6.87 -5.56
C VAL A 54 -6.39 7.74 -5.43
N LEU A 55 -5.41 7.33 -4.62
CA LEU A 55 -4.14 8.03 -4.49
C LEU A 55 -3.42 8.15 -5.82
N LEU A 56 -3.37 7.08 -6.62
CA LEU A 56 -2.77 7.11 -7.95
C LEU A 56 -3.41 8.20 -8.84
N PHE A 57 -4.74 8.26 -8.90
CA PHE A 57 -5.45 9.31 -9.64
C PHE A 57 -5.17 10.72 -9.09
N TYR A 58 -5.06 10.86 -7.78
CA TYR A 58 -4.73 12.13 -7.12
C TYR A 58 -3.32 12.62 -7.51
N PHE A 59 -2.34 11.70 -7.55
CA PHE A 59 -0.99 11.99 -8.02
C PHE A 59 -0.96 12.37 -9.50
N LEU A 60 -1.69 11.64 -10.35
CA LEU A 60 -1.83 11.96 -11.77
C LEU A 60 -2.43 13.36 -11.97
N TYR A 61 -3.50 13.70 -11.26
CA TYR A 61 -4.14 15.01 -11.36
C TYR A 61 -3.20 16.14 -10.90
N GLY A 62 -2.52 15.97 -9.76
CA GLY A 62 -1.55 16.94 -9.26
C GLY A 62 -0.36 17.13 -10.21
N GLY A 63 0.15 16.04 -10.78
CA GLY A 63 1.22 16.08 -11.78
C GLY A 63 0.79 16.75 -13.09
N PHE A 64 -0.41 16.46 -13.58
CA PHE A 64 -0.95 17.07 -14.79
C PHE A 64 -1.19 18.57 -14.61
N LYS A 65 -1.68 18.98 -13.44
CA LYS A 65 -1.83 20.38 -13.07
C LYS A 65 -0.48 21.08 -13.04
N TRP A 66 0.55 20.47 -12.42
CA TRP A 66 1.90 21.03 -12.40
C TRP A 66 2.49 21.22 -13.80
N MET A 67 2.27 20.26 -14.70
CA MET A 67 2.73 20.32 -16.09
C MET A 67 1.95 21.35 -16.93
N THR A 68 0.67 21.55 -16.66
CA THR A 68 -0.20 22.49 -17.39
C THR A 68 -0.04 23.94 -16.93
N SER A 69 0.52 24.19 -15.74
CA SER A 69 0.69 25.55 -15.19
C SER A 69 1.58 26.51 -16.00
N GLY A 70 2.23 26.03 -17.07
CA GLY A 70 2.79 26.88 -18.15
C GLY A 70 3.87 27.87 -17.74
N GLY A 71 4.46 27.73 -16.55
CA GLY A 71 5.46 28.65 -16.01
C GLY A 71 4.89 29.80 -15.16
N SER A 72 3.58 29.88 -14.93
CA SER A 72 3.03 30.82 -13.95
C SER A 72 3.44 30.40 -12.52
N GLU A 73 4.09 31.29 -11.77
CA GLU A 73 4.51 31.01 -10.39
C GLU A 73 3.32 30.55 -9.53
N GLU A 74 2.16 31.14 -9.76
CA GLU A 74 0.94 30.87 -9.00
C GLU A 74 0.41 29.47 -9.26
N GLY A 75 0.33 29.04 -10.53
CA GLY A 75 -0.07 27.69 -10.90
C GLY A 75 0.95 26.62 -10.48
N VAL A 76 2.24 26.96 -10.46
CA VAL A 76 3.30 26.05 -9.98
C VAL A 76 3.21 25.89 -8.46
N LYS A 77 3.01 26.99 -7.71
CA LYS A 77 2.89 26.97 -6.25
C LYS A 77 1.64 26.22 -5.79
N GLU A 78 0.52 26.39 -6.50
CA GLU A 78 -0.71 25.66 -6.22
C GLU A 78 -0.53 24.14 -6.49
N ALA A 79 0.06 23.77 -7.63
CA ALA A 79 0.33 22.38 -7.95
C ALA A 79 1.32 21.74 -6.96
N GLN A 80 2.36 22.47 -6.54
CA GLN A 80 3.31 21.98 -5.54
C GLN A 80 2.64 21.78 -4.17
N THR A 81 1.70 22.64 -3.80
CA THR A 81 0.88 22.48 -2.59
C THR A 81 0.02 21.21 -2.68
N MET A 82 -0.58 20.97 -3.85
CA MET A 82 -1.37 19.77 -4.07
C MET A 82 -0.55 18.48 -3.98
N ILE A 83 0.66 18.47 -4.55
CA ILE A 83 1.59 17.33 -4.44
C ILE A 83 2.04 17.13 -2.98
N ARG A 84 2.37 18.21 -2.24
CA ARG A 84 2.70 18.10 -0.80
C ARG A 84 1.56 17.46 -0.01
N ASN A 85 0.33 17.87 -0.26
CA ASN A 85 -0.85 17.30 0.40
C ASN A 85 -1.04 15.81 0.04
N ALA A 86 -0.80 15.42 -1.21
CA ALA A 86 -0.84 14.03 -1.64
C ALA A 86 0.23 13.17 -0.94
N VAL A 87 1.46 13.70 -0.79
CA VAL A 87 2.55 13.03 -0.05
C VAL A 87 2.20 12.86 1.42
N ILE A 88 1.62 13.88 2.06
CA ILE A 88 1.16 13.78 3.46
C ILE A 88 0.09 12.69 3.60
N GLY A 89 -0.85 12.60 2.65
CA GLY A 89 -1.84 11.52 2.62
C GLY A 89 -1.19 10.13 2.55
N LEU A 90 -0.17 9.96 1.70
CA LEU A 90 0.58 8.71 1.61
C LEU A 90 1.29 8.37 2.93
N VAL A 91 1.93 9.35 3.56
CA VAL A 91 2.60 9.17 4.86
C VAL A 91 1.61 8.75 5.95
N ILE A 92 0.40 9.33 5.98
CA ILE A 92 -0.64 8.95 6.94
C ILE A 92 -1.06 7.48 6.77
N VAL A 93 -1.20 7.00 5.54
CA VAL A 93 -1.52 5.59 5.27
C VAL A 93 -0.41 4.67 5.78
N MET A 94 0.85 5.01 5.51
CA MET A 94 2.00 4.25 6.00
C MET A 94 2.07 4.27 7.54
N ALA A 95 1.83 5.43 8.15
CA ALA A 95 1.79 5.59 9.60
C ALA A 95 0.66 4.79 10.24
N SER A 96 -0.53 4.77 9.63
CA SER A 96 -1.69 3.99 10.10
C SER A 96 -1.38 2.49 10.15
N TYR A 97 -0.70 1.97 9.13
CA TYR A 97 -0.26 0.57 9.11
C TYR A 97 0.80 0.29 10.19
N ALA A 98 1.80 1.17 10.33
CA ALA A 98 2.82 1.04 11.36
C ALA A 98 2.23 1.08 12.77
N LEU A 99 1.30 2.00 13.04
CA LEU A 99 0.60 2.10 14.33
C LEU A 99 -0.23 0.86 14.62
N SER A 100 -0.97 0.35 13.63
CA SER A 100 -1.77 -0.87 13.81
C SER A 100 -0.88 -2.03 14.23
N ASN A 101 0.22 -2.28 13.51
CA ASN A 101 1.17 -3.33 13.86
C ASN A 101 1.82 -3.11 15.23
N PHE A 102 2.12 -1.85 15.58
CA PHE A 102 2.65 -1.52 16.89
C PHE A 102 1.66 -1.93 17.99
N VAL A 103 0.39 -1.54 17.88
CA VAL A 103 -0.66 -1.90 18.85
C VAL A 103 -0.84 -3.41 18.94
N LEU A 104 -0.94 -4.11 17.81
CA LEU A 104 -1.03 -5.58 17.79
C LEU A 104 0.18 -6.24 18.47
N THR A 105 1.40 -5.73 18.21
CA THR A 105 2.63 -6.26 18.82
C THR A 105 2.65 -6.04 20.33
N GLN A 106 2.23 -4.85 20.81
CA GLN A 106 2.15 -4.58 22.23
C GLN A 106 1.11 -5.46 22.94
N LEU A 107 -0.05 -5.66 22.32
CA LEU A 107 -1.08 -6.56 22.85
C LEU A 107 -0.58 -8.02 22.88
N ALA A 108 0.05 -8.50 21.81
CA ALA A 108 0.62 -9.85 21.77
C ALA A 108 1.69 -10.06 22.85
N ARG A 109 2.53 -9.05 23.10
CA ARG A 109 3.57 -9.08 24.14
C ARG A 109 2.99 -9.19 25.55
N VAL A 110 1.94 -8.42 25.83
CA VAL A 110 1.27 -8.43 27.15
C VAL A 110 0.50 -9.73 27.37
N THR A 111 -0.13 -10.29 26.33
CA THR A 111 -0.88 -11.55 26.43
C THR A 111 0.03 -12.79 26.56
N THR A 112 1.20 -12.78 25.93
CA THR A 112 2.13 -13.93 25.95
C THR A 112 2.99 -13.98 27.23
N GLY A 113 2.99 -12.92 28.05
CA GLY A 113 3.52 -12.96 29.42
C GLY A 113 5.04 -13.16 29.55
N THR A 114 5.82 -12.79 28.53
CA THR A 114 7.28 -12.70 28.56
C THR A 114 7.75 -11.40 27.92
#